data_AF-A0A3M1YJY8-F1
#
_entry.id   AF-A0A3M1YJY8-F1
#
_cell.length_a   1.000
_cell.length_b   1.000
_cell.length_c   1.000
_cell.angle_alpha   90.00
_cell.angle_beta   90.00
_cell.angle_gamma   90.00
#
_symmetry.space_group_name_H-M   'P 1'
#
loop_
_entity.id
_entity.type
_entity.pdbx_description
1 polymer ?
#
loop_
_entity_poly.entity_id
_entity_poly.type
_entity_poly.pdbx_seq_one_letter_code
_entity_poly.pdbx_strand_id
1 'polypeptide(L)'
;KIGFISIRPMDKALIIATIVFCLLVIIDSLAKTPAPPFILLLRNLHFHLSRYTLIAATALFILALYIGLARHADVTPYFRRGVYIMVGVMVFEALVGGLMFLQGLRPAEDVHVIYGAATVLALPFFIFVETTAEKRPAMGSYMWGFALLAGIIIRCISTGAI
;
A
#
# COMPACT_ATOMS: atom_id res chain seq x y z
N LYS A 1 -14.66 -24.61 -5.98
CA LYS A 1 -13.32 -25.17 -6.28
C LYS A 1 -12.28 -24.13 -5.85
N ILE A 2 -11.57 -24.36 -4.75
CA ILE A 2 -10.46 -23.50 -4.33
C ILE A 2 -9.29 -23.84 -5.26
N GLY A 3 -9.18 -23.11 -6.37
CA GLY A 3 -8.06 -23.29 -7.30
C GLY A 3 -6.78 -22.82 -6.60
N PHE A 4 -5.76 -23.68 -6.57
CA PHE A 4 -4.41 -23.26 -6.16
C PHE A 4 -4.02 -22.02 -6.96
N ILE A 5 -3.78 -20.90 -6.28
CA ILE A 5 -3.33 -19.66 -6.90
C ILE A 5 -1.91 -19.92 -7.40
N SER A 6 -1.78 -20.24 -8.70
CA SER A 6 -0.48 -20.36 -9.34
C SER A 6 0.17 -18.98 -9.40
N ILE A 7 1.17 -18.77 -8.53
CA ILE A 7 1.96 -17.54 -8.46
C ILE A 7 2.77 -17.43 -9.76
N ARG A 8 2.43 -16.48 -10.62
CA ARG A 8 3.14 -16.28 -11.91
C ARG A 8 4.48 -15.56 -11.68
N PRO A 9 5.41 -15.61 -12.65
CA PRO A 9 6.72 -14.97 -12.52
C PRO A 9 6.68 -13.49 -12.12
N MET A 10 5.72 -12.72 -12.65
CA MET A 10 5.55 -11.30 -12.30
C MET A 10 5.13 -11.10 -10.83
N ASP A 11 4.25 -11.98 -10.32
CA ASP A 11 3.80 -11.91 -8.92
C ASP A 11 5.00 -12.16 -8.00
N LYS A 12 5.83 -13.15 -8.36
CA LYS A 12 7.10 -13.42 -7.66
C LYS A 12 8.01 -12.19 -7.69
N ALA A 13 8.18 -11.56 -8.85
CA ALA A 13 9.06 -10.40 -8.99
C ALA A 13 8.63 -9.24 -8.10
N LEU A 14 7.34 -8.90 -8.07
CA LEU A 14 6.83 -7.82 -7.23
C LEU A 14 6.93 -8.15 -5.74
N ILE A 15 6.58 -9.39 -5.33
CA ILE A 15 6.73 -9.85 -3.94
C ILE A 15 8.20 -9.80 -3.52
N ILE A 16 9.11 -10.31 -4.35
CA ILE A 16 10.56 -10.28 -4.11
C ILE A 16 11.03 -8.83 -3.97
N ALA A 17 10.59 -7.92 -4.85
CA ALA A 17 10.95 -6.51 -4.77
C ALA A 17 10.50 -5.88 -3.45
N THR A 18 9.27 -6.15 -2.99
CA THR A 18 8.77 -5.67 -1.70
C THR A 18 9.55 -6.27 -0.52
N ILE A 19 9.87 -7.57 -0.56
CA ILE A 19 10.67 -8.23 0.48
C ILE A 19 12.08 -7.65 0.53
N VAL A 20 12.73 -7.50 -0.62
CA VAL A 20 14.07 -6.90 -0.73
C VAL A 20 14.06 -5.48 -0.18
N PHE A 21 13.05 -4.67 -0.53
CA PHE A 21 12.89 -3.33 0.05
C PHE A 21 12.81 -3.37 1.59
N CYS A 22 11.98 -4.25 2.16
CA CYS A 22 11.87 -4.38 3.61
C CYS A 22 13.20 -4.81 4.25
N LEU A 23 13.90 -5.77 3.65
CA LEU A 23 15.21 -6.23 4.12
C LEU A 23 16.25 -5.12 4.08
N LEU A 24 16.27 -4.31 3.02
CA LEU A 24 17.19 -3.17 2.91
C LEU A 24 16.92 -2.14 4.01
N VAL A 25 15.66 -1.85 4.33
CA VAL A 25 15.30 -0.94 5.43
C VAL A 25 15.75 -1.50 6.79
N ILE A 26 15.60 -2.81 7.00
CA ILE A 26 16.07 -3.48 8.23
C ILE A 26 17.60 -3.40 8.32
N ILE A 27 18.31 -3.72 7.25
CA ILE A 27 19.78 -3.66 7.19
C ILE A 27 20.27 -2.23 7.45
N ASP A 28 19.69 -1.23 6.79
CA ASP A 28 20.02 0.18 7.00
C ASP A 28 19.79 0.61 8.46
N SER A 29 18.68 0.17 9.07
CA SER A 29 18.38 0.44 10.48
C SER A 29 19.42 -0.17 11.41
N LEU A 30 19.82 -1.43 11.17
CA LEU A 30 20.82 -2.13 11.96
C LEU A 30 22.24 -1.55 11.77
N ALA A 31 22.55 -1.05 10.58
CA ALA A 31 23.82 -0.41 10.27
C ALA A 31 23.97 0.94 10.98
N LYS A 32 22.90 1.73 11.08
CA LYS A 32 22.89 3.03 11.77
C LYS A 32 22.87 2.90 13.29
N THR A 33 22.26 1.83 13.81
CA THR A 33 22.17 1.60 15.25
C THR A 33 22.31 0.11 15.50
N PRO A 34 23.53 -0.37 15.84
CA PRO A 34 23.75 -1.76 16.19
C PRO A 34 22.85 -2.15 17.37
N ALA A 35 21.95 -3.12 17.17
CA ALA A 35 20.89 -3.51 18.11
C ALA A 35 19.92 -2.36 18.47
N PRO A 36 19.16 -1.82 17.49
CA PRO A 36 18.17 -0.80 17.80
C PRO A 36 17.08 -1.41 18.70
N PRO A 37 16.57 -0.66 19.70
CA PRO A 37 15.32 -1.02 20.35
C PRO A 37 14.26 -1.35 19.29
N PHE A 38 13.48 -2.40 19.52
CA PHE A 38 12.49 -2.88 18.56
C PHE A 38 11.56 -1.76 18.04
N ILE A 39 11.21 -0.80 18.91
CA ILE A 39 10.42 0.38 18.54
C ILE A 39 11.10 1.28 17.49
N LEU A 40 12.43 1.44 17.51
CA LEU A 40 13.15 2.21 16.48
C LEU A 40 13.13 1.48 15.14
N LEU A 41 13.24 0.15 15.15
CA LEU A 41 13.10 -0.66 13.94
C LEU A 41 11.70 -0.50 13.34
N LEU A 42 10.64 -0.59 14.16
CA LEU A 42 9.27 -0.38 13.70
C LEU A 42 9.07 1.03 13.13
N ARG A 43 9.59 2.07 13.80
CA ARG A 43 9.52 3.46 13.32
C ARG A 43 10.20 3.64 11.97
N ASN A 44 11.40 3.08 11.78
CA ASN A 44 12.09 3.16 10.49
C ASN A 44 11.34 2.40 9.39
N LEU A 45 10.86 1.19 9.70
CA LEU A 45 10.02 0.42 8.78
C LEU A 45 8.80 1.22 8.34
N HIS A 46 8.04 1.76 9.29
CA HIS A 46 6.85 2.58 9.02
C HIS A 46 7.18 3.84 8.20
N PHE A 47 8.29 4.52 8.53
CA PHE A 47 8.74 5.70 7.80
C PHE A 47 9.09 5.41 6.33
N HIS A 48 9.73 4.27 6.05
CA HIS A 48 10.11 3.91 4.69
C HIS A 48 8.96 3.28 3.90
N LEU A 49 8.13 2.46 4.55
CA LEU A 49 6.94 1.85 3.94
C LEU A 49 5.89 2.90 3.54
N SER A 50 5.67 3.94 4.34
CA SER A 50 4.77 5.05 3.97
C SER A 50 5.19 5.77 2.68
N ARG A 51 6.49 5.93 2.44
CA ARG A 51 7.02 6.50 1.18
C ARG A 51 6.91 5.53 0.02
N TYR A 52 7.26 4.26 0.26
CA TYR A 52 7.11 3.21 -0.74
C TYR A 52 5.66 3.09 -1.20
N THR A 53 4.71 3.08 -0.26
CA THR A 53 3.28 3.05 -0.56
C THR A 53 2.82 4.28 -1.33
N LEU A 54 3.28 5.48 -0.98
CA LEU A 54 2.95 6.68 -1.76
C LEU A 54 3.44 6.58 -3.22
N ILE A 55 4.68 6.13 -3.43
CA ILE A 55 5.26 5.94 -4.76
C ILE A 55 4.48 4.88 -5.53
N ALA A 56 4.21 3.73 -4.91
CA ALA A 56 3.46 2.63 -5.52
C ALA A 56 2.02 3.03 -5.88
N ALA A 57 1.31 3.73 -4.98
CA ALA A 57 -0.04 4.25 -5.23
C ALA A 57 -0.04 5.25 -6.40
N THR A 58 0.95 6.13 -6.46
CA THR A 58 1.09 7.11 -7.56
C THR A 58 1.40 6.40 -8.88
N ALA A 59 2.26 5.38 -8.88
CA ALA A 59 2.55 4.59 -10.07
C ALA A 59 1.31 3.84 -10.58
N LEU A 60 0.51 3.26 -9.67
CA LEU A 60 -0.76 2.62 -10.02
C LEU A 60 -1.79 3.64 -10.51
N PHE A 61 -1.82 4.85 -9.95
CA PHE A 61 -2.65 5.94 -10.46
C PHE A 61 -2.30 6.30 -11.91
N ILE A 62 -1.01 6.52 -12.20
CA ILE A 62 -0.53 6.84 -13.55
C ILE A 62 -0.86 5.69 -14.52
N LEU A 63 -0.66 4.43 -14.10
CA LEU A 63 -1.00 3.27 -14.91
C LEU A 63 -2.51 3.16 -15.15
N ALA A 64 -3.34 3.51 -14.17
CA ALA A 64 -4.79 3.57 -14.31
C ALA A 64 -5.22 4.62 -15.33
N LEU A 65 -4.64 5.82 -15.30
CA LEU A 65 -4.88 6.86 -16.30
C LEU A 65 -4.47 6.39 -17.69
N TYR A 66 -3.31 5.75 -17.82
CA TYR A 66 -2.85 5.22 -19.10
C TYR A 66 -3.78 4.14 -19.67
N ILE A 67 -4.16 3.15 -18.86
CA ILE A 67 -5.06 2.06 -19.29
C ILE A 67 -6.45 2.61 -19.62
N GLY A 68 -7.02 3.42 -18.74
CA GLY A 68 -8.40 3.91 -18.87
C GLY A 68 -8.57 5.01 -19.91
N LEU A 69 -7.67 6.01 -19.93
CA LEU A 69 -7.81 7.18 -20.80
C LEU A 69 -7.05 7.05 -22.12
N ALA A 70 -5.80 6.56 -22.10
CA ALA A 70 -4.98 6.51 -23.30
C ALA A 70 -5.20 5.23 -24.12
N ARG A 71 -5.52 4.11 -23.46
CA ARG A 71 -5.78 2.82 -24.11
C ARG A 71 -7.27 2.49 -24.25
N HIS A 72 -8.15 3.27 -23.62
CA HIS A 72 -9.59 3.01 -23.54
C HIS A 72 -9.92 1.57 -23.15
N ALA A 73 -9.08 0.97 -22.30
CA ALA A 73 -9.17 -0.40 -21.85
C ALA A 73 -9.69 -0.46 -20.41
N ASP A 74 -10.14 -1.65 -19.99
CA ASP A 74 -10.52 -1.90 -18.61
C ASP A 74 -9.38 -2.54 -17.81
N VAL A 75 -9.65 -2.85 -16.54
CA VAL A 75 -8.70 -3.42 -15.58
C VAL A 75 -8.03 -4.67 -16.14
N THR A 76 -6.71 -4.58 -16.33
CA THR A 76 -5.92 -5.69 -16.82
C THR A 76 -5.57 -6.67 -15.69
N PRO A 77 -5.30 -7.95 -15.98
CA PRO A 77 -4.84 -8.91 -14.98
C PRO A 77 -3.57 -8.46 -14.25
N TYR A 78 -2.67 -7.75 -14.93
CA TYR A 78 -1.42 -7.24 -14.35
C TYR A 78 -1.67 -6.06 -13.41
N PHE A 79 -2.55 -5.13 -13.80
CA PHE A 79 -2.96 -4.03 -12.93
C PHE A 79 -3.57 -4.56 -11.63
N ARG A 80 -4.53 -5.50 -11.73
CA ARG A 80 -5.21 -6.11 -10.58
C ARG A 80 -4.23 -6.74 -9.58
N ARG A 81 -3.17 -7.38 -10.06
CA ARG A 81 -2.12 -7.94 -9.19
C ARG A 81 -1.37 -6.84 -8.45
N GLY A 82 -1.03 -5.75 -9.13
CA GLY A 82 -0.47 -4.57 -8.48
C GLY A 82 -1.36 -4.03 -7.37
N VAL A 83 -2.68 -3.98 -7.59
CA VAL A 83 -3.67 -3.61 -6.56
C VAL A 83 -3.59 -4.56 -5.36
N TYR A 84 -3.56 -5.88 -5.58
CA TYR A 84 -3.49 -6.85 -4.46
C TYR A 84 -2.20 -6.74 -3.65
N ILE A 85 -1.08 -6.47 -4.31
CA ILE A 85 0.18 -6.22 -3.62
C ILE A 85 0.09 -4.94 -2.81
N MET A 86 -0.50 -3.89 -3.38
CA MET A 86 -0.73 -2.63 -2.66
C MET A 86 -1.60 -2.82 -1.42
N VAL A 87 -2.67 -3.62 -1.51
CA VAL A 87 -3.49 -4.03 -0.34
C VAL A 87 -2.61 -4.69 0.72
N GLY A 88 -1.81 -5.69 0.33
CA GLY A 88 -0.93 -6.40 1.27
C GLY A 88 0.06 -5.47 1.97
N VAL A 89 0.67 -4.54 1.23
CA VAL A 89 1.61 -3.56 1.79
C VAL A 89 0.89 -2.59 2.73
N MET A 90 -0.31 -2.14 2.41
CA MET A 90 -1.11 -1.26 3.29
C MET A 90 -1.54 -1.95 4.58
N VAL A 91 -1.96 -3.21 4.50
CA VAL A 91 -2.26 -4.02 5.68
C VAL A 91 -1.01 -4.18 6.53
N PHE A 92 0.14 -4.49 5.92
CA PHE A 92 1.40 -4.60 6.65
C PHE A 92 1.80 -3.29 7.32
N GLU A 93 1.67 -2.16 6.63
CA GLU A 93 1.94 -0.82 7.17
C GLU A 93 1.03 -0.49 8.36
N ALA A 94 -0.26 -0.82 8.27
CA ALA A 94 -1.21 -0.63 9.37
C ALA A 94 -0.89 -1.54 10.57
N LEU A 95 -0.39 -2.76 10.34
CA LEU A 95 0.08 -3.64 11.41
C LEU A 95 1.30 -3.06 12.12
N VAL A 96 2.30 -2.56 11.37
CA VAL A 96 3.47 -1.90 11.94
C VAL A 96 3.07 -0.69 12.77
N GLY A 97 2.22 0.20 12.23
CA GLY A 97 1.69 1.36 12.96
C GLY A 97 0.87 0.97 14.20
N GLY A 98 0.06 -0.09 14.11
CA GLY A 98 -0.69 -0.64 15.24
C GLY A 98 0.21 -1.18 16.36
N LEU A 99 1.30 -1.87 16.01
CA LEU A 99 2.29 -2.32 16.99
C LEU A 99 3.00 -1.15 17.67
N MET A 100 3.36 -0.11 16.92
CA MET A 100 3.92 1.13 17.48
C MET A 100 2.96 1.78 18.48
N PHE A 101 1.67 1.86 18.12
CA PHE A 101 0.62 2.42 18.97
C PHE A 101 0.46 1.64 20.28
N LEU A 102 0.47 0.31 20.23
CA LEU A 102 0.41 -0.57 21.41
C LEU A 102 1.65 -0.44 22.31
N GLN A 103 2.80 -0.07 21.75
CA GLN A 103 4.04 0.19 22.49
C GLN A 103 4.12 1.64 23.01
N GLY A 104 3.06 2.43 22.87
CA GLY A 104 2.97 3.79 23.41
C GLY A 104 3.48 4.88 22.46
N LEU A 105 3.95 4.53 21.26
CA LEU A 105 4.35 5.52 20.26
C LEU A 105 3.09 6.02 19.53
N ARG A 106 2.73 7.29 19.78
CA ARG A 106 1.49 7.91 19.29
C ARG A 106 1.77 8.87 18.14
N PRO A 107 0.95 8.88 17.07
CA PRO A 107 1.10 9.88 16.01
C PRO A 107 0.94 11.30 16.57
N ALA A 108 1.45 12.30 15.86
CA ALA A 108 1.30 13.70 16.26
C ALA A 108 -0.17 14.13 16.35
N GLU A 109 -1.03 13.60 15.47
CA GLU A 109 -2.46 13.85 15.48
C GLU A 109 -3.25 12.54 15.44
N ASP A 110 -4.30 12.42 16.29
CA ASP A 110 -5.13 11.22 16.36
C ASP A 110 -5.86 10.88 15.03
N VAL A 111 -6.08 11.89 14.18
CA VAL A 111 -6.66 11.70 12.84
C VAL A 111 -5.82 10.78 11.95
N HIS A 112 -4.52 10.62 12.25
CA HIS A 112 -3.65 9.67 11.57
C HIS A 112 -4.22 8.24 11.61
N VAL A 113 -4.78 7.82 12.73
CA VAL A 113 -5.37 6.47 12.89
C VAL A 113 -6.58 6.29 11.98
N ILE A 114 -7.41 7.34 11.86
CA ILE A 114 -8.58 7.34 10.99
C ILE A 114 -8.15 7.26 9.52
N TYR A 115 -7.15 8.04 9.11
CA TYR A 115 -6.61 7.98 7.76
C TYR A 115 -5.94 6.62 7.46
N GLY A 116 -5.22 6.04 8.42
CA GLY A 116 -4.64 4.70 8.30
C GLY A 116 -5.70 3.60 8.16
N ALA A 117 -6.82 3.69 8.89
CA ALA A 117 -7.94 2.78 8.67
C ALA A 117 -8.58 2.96 7.29
N ALA A 118 -8.73 4.21 6.84
CA ALA A 118 -9.29 4.53 5.54
C ALA A 118 -8.45 3.96 4.38
N THR A 119 -7.11 4.02 4.45
CA THR A 119 -6.23 3.44 3.40
C THR A 119 -6.40 1.93 3.28
N VAL A 120 -6.48 1.22 4.41
CA VAL A 120 -6.68 -0.25 4.43
C VAL A 120 -8.03 -0.65 3.85
N LEU A 121 -9.09 0.12 4.13
CA LEU A 121 -10.45 -0.19 3.70
C LEU A 121 -10.75 0.25 2.26
N ALA A 122 -10.06 1.27 1.75
CA ALA A 122 -10.31 1.82 0.42
C ALA A 122 -10.08 0.79 -0.70
N LEU A 123 -8.95 0.08 -0.70
CA LEU A 123 -8.62 -0.85 -1.78
C LEU A 123 -9.54 -2.09 -1.87
N PRO A 124 -9.91 -2.76 -0.76
CA PRO A 124 -10.92 -3.82 -0.77
C PRO A 124 -12.26 -3.35 -1.36
N PHE A 125 -12.66 -2.11 -1.10
CA PHE A 125 -13.87 -1.54 -1.68
C PHE A 125 -13.77 -1.43 -3.21
N PHE A 126 -12.63 -1.00 -3.76
CA PHE A 126 -12.46 -0.95 -5.22
C PHE A 126 -12.41 -2.32 -5.88
N ILE A 127 -11.82 -3.32 -5.22
CA ILE A 127 -11.86 -4.72 -5.68
C ILE A 127 -13.29 -5.26 -5.67
N PHE A 128 -14.08 -4.93 -4.63
CA PHE A 128 -15.48 -5.29 -4.56
C PHE A 128 -16.29 -4.66 -5.71
N VAL A 129 -16.12 -3.36 -5.95
CA VAL A 129 -16.78 -2.66 -7.06
C VAL A 129 -16.41 -3.28 -8.41
N GLU A 130 -15.12 -3.58 -8.62
CA GLU A 130 -14.66 -4.25 -9.85
C GLU A 130 -15.33 -5.61 -10.06
N THR A 131 -15.46 -6.41 -9.01
CA THR A 131 -15.98 -7.79 -9.11
C THR A 131 -17.50 -7.88 -9.16
N THR A 132 -18.21 -6.79 -8.83
CA THR A 132 -19.69 -6.76 -8.77
C THR A 132 -20.33 -5.88 -9.84
N ALA A 133 -19.59 -4.96 -10.46
CA ALA A 133 -20.14 -4.09 -11.51
C ALA A 133 -20.24 -4.82 -12.86
N GLU A 134 -21.45 -5.24 -13.25
CA GLU A 134 -21.67 -5.97 -14.51
C GLU A 134 -21.75 -5.08 -15.77
N LYS A 135 -22.04 -3.78 -15.63
CA LYS A 135 -22.46 -2.92 -16.76
C LYS A 135 -21.53 -1.76 -17.09
N ARG A 136 -20.42 -1.54 -16.37
CA ARG A 136 -19.54 -0.38 -16.58
C ARG A 136 -18.07 -0.76 -16.44
N PRO A 137 -17.17 -0.14 -17.23
CA PRO A 137 -15.74 -0.37 -17.10
C PRO A 137 -15.25 0.06 -15.71
N ALA A 138 -14.59 -0.87 -15.01
CA ALA A 138 -14.15 -0.69 -13.62
C ALA A 138 -12.90 0.20 -13.48
N MET A 139 -12.17 0.44 -14.57
CA MET A 139 -10.96 1.28 -14.54
C MET A 139 -11.23 2.69 -13.99
N GLY A 140 -12.44 3.22 -14.21
CA GLY A 140 -12.91 4.50 -13.66
C GLY A 140 -12.82 4.60 -12.15
N SER A 141 -13.28 3.56 -11.44
CA SER A 141 -13.22 3.54 -9.97
C SER A 141 -11.79 3.43 -9.45
N TYR A 142 -10.91 2.75 -10.17
CA TYR A 142 -9.49 2.68 -9.81
C TYR A 142 -8.74 4.00 -10.02
N MET A 143 -9.06 4.78 -11.05
CA MET A 143 -8.48 6.12 -11.22
C MET A 143 -8.79 7.01 -10.01
N TRP A 144 -10.07 7.10 -9.62
CA TRP A 144 -10.48 7.84 -8.43
C TRP A 144 -9.94 7.23 -7.14
N GLY A 145 -9.92 5.91 -7.06
CA GLY A 145 -9.44 5.19 -5.89
C GLY A 145 -7.98 5.46 -5.60
N PHE A 146 -7.10 5.36 -6.60
CA PHE A 146 -5.68 5.64 -6.40
C PHE A 146 -5.38 7.14 -6.23
N ALA A 147 -6.14 8.03 -6.86
CA ALA A 147 -6.03 9.48 -6.59
C ALA A 147 -6.35 9.81 -5.13
N LEU A 148 -7.49 9.31 -4.62
CA LEU A 148 -7.89 9.49 -3.24
C LEU A 148 -6.88 8.84 -2.28
N LEU A 149 -6.43 7.62 -2.59
CA LEU A 149 -5.47 6.88 -1.78
C LEU A 149 -4.15 7.64 -1.63
N ALA A 150 -3.61 8.18 -2.72
CA ALA A 150 -2.41 9.01 -2.67
C ALA A 150 -2.63 10.25 -1.76
N GLY A 151 -3.78 10.92 -1.88
CA GLY A 151 -4.14 12.04 -1.00
C GLY A 151 -4.23 11.66 0.48
N ILE A 152 -4.84 10.50 0.81
CA ILE A 152 -4.90 10.00 2.18
C ILE A 152 -3.51 9.64 2.70
N ILE A 153 -2.65 8.99 1.90
CA ILE A 153 -1.28 8.67 2.32
C ILE A 153 -0.49 9.94 2.62
N ILE A 154 -0.61 10.99 1.78
CA ILE A 154 0.02 12.29 2.05
C ILE A 154 -0.45 12.83 3.41
N ARG A 155 -1.76 12.78 3.69
CA ARG A 155 -2.30 13.19 5.00
C ARG A 155 -1.80 12.31 6.14
N CYS A 156 -1.69 10.99 5.98
CA CYS A 156 -1.08 10.10 6.97
C CYS A 156 0.36 10.51 7.28
N ILE A 157 1.18 10.79 6.27
CA ILE A 157 2.57 11.21 6.44
C ILE A 157 2.64 12.55 7.18
N SER A 158 1.79 13.52 6.82
CA SER A 158 1.79 14.84 7.47
C SER A 158 1.34 14.80 8.93
N THR A 159 0.41 13.91 9.28
CA THR A 159 -0.19 13.81 10.63
C THR A 159 0.49 12.78 11.53
N GLY A 160 1.30 11.89 10.94
CA GLY A 160 2.04 10.85 11.66
C GLY A 160 3.43 11.29 12.13
N ALA A 161 3.81 12.55 11.94
CA ALA A 161 5.15 13.04 12.18
C ALA A 161 5.61 12.79 13.63
N ILE A 162 6.47 11.78 13.80
CA ILE A 162 7.39 11.63 14.93
C ILE A 162 8.78 11.39 14.36
#